data_AF-A0A842SKA8-F1
#
_entry.id   AF-A0A842SKA8-F1
#
_cell.length_a   1.000
_cell.length_b   1.000
_cell.length_c   1.000
_cell.angle_alpha   90.00
_cell.angle_beta   90.00
_cell.angle_gamma   90.00
#
_symmetry.space_group_name_H-M   'P 1'
#
loop_
_entity.id
_entity.type
_entity.pdbx_description
1 polymer ?
#
loop_
_entity_poly.entity_id
_entity_poly.type
_entity_poly.pdbx_seq_one_letter_code
_entity_poly.pdbx_strand_id
1 'polypeptide(L)' 'MTEFIPYNKRKYEPLGEKSRKIIEKINKYSAANYKPYPFVVKKAEGPWLYDPDGNKALDFLSAYSAIISHNHPKV' A
#
# COMPACT_ATOMS: atom_id res chain seq x y z
N MET A 1 17.35 19.39 -10.84
CA MET A 1 16.10 19.26 -11.61
C MET A 1 15.67 17.81 -11.57
N THR A 2 14.54 17.50 -10.95
CA THR A 2 13.90 16.18 -11.05
C THR A 2 13.25 16.05 -12.43
N GLU A 3 13.49 14.95 -13.14
CA GLU A 3 12.84 14.69 -14.42
C GLU A 3 11.34 14.43 -14.24
N PHE A 4 10.53 15.00 -15.13
CA PHE A 4 9.09 14.71 -15.18
C PHE A 4 8.87 13.31 -15.75
N ILE A 5 8.30 12.41 -14.95
CA ILE A 5 7.89 11.06 -15.39
C ILE A 5 6.37 11.08 -15.64
N PRO A 6 5.91 10.96 -16.90
CA PRO A 6 4.49 10.86 -17.24
C PRO A 6 3.79 9.74 -16.49
N TYR A 7 2.52 9.94 -16.12
CA TYR A 7 1.77 8.99 -15.29
C TYR A 7 1.79 7.56 -15.85
N ASN A 8 1.59 7.40 -17.15
CA ASN A 8 1.60 6.11 -17.84
C ASN A 8 2.98 5.42 -17.90
N LYS A 9 4.06 6.14 -17.56
CA LYS A 9 5.43 5.62 -17.48
C LYS A 9 5.91 5.39 -16.05
N ARG A 10 5.11 5.74 -15.04
CA ARG A 10 5.43 5.46 -13.64
C ARG A 10 5.27 3.97 -13.39
N LYS A 11 6.35 3.32 -12.98
CA LYS A 11 6.31 1.97 -12.45
C LYS A 11 6.22 2.08 -10.94
N TYR A 12 5.21 1.44 -10.37
CA TYR A 12 5.10 1.31 -8.93
C TYR A 12 5.28 -0.15 -8.59
N GLU A 13 6.47 -0.47 -8.10
CA GLU A 13 6.81 -1.82 -7.67
C GLU A 13 6.70 -1.90 -6.15
N PRO A 14 6.39 -3.09 -5.60
CA PRO A 14 6.48 -3.31 -4.18
C PRO A 14 7.88 -3.00 -3.66
N LEU A 15 7.96 -2.26 -2.56
CA LEU A 15 9.22 -1.84 -1.95
C LEU A 15 10.02 -3.03 -1.36
N GLY A 16 9.34 -4.13 -1.05
CA GLY A 16 9.93 -5.31 -0.42
C GLY A 16 9.49 -6.65 -1.02
N GLU A 17 10.28 -7.68 -0.74
CA GLU A 17 10.12 -9.03 -1.29
C GLU A 17 8.88 -9.75 -0.74
N LYS A 18 8.55 -9.54 0.54
CA LYS A 18 7.35 -10.16 1.12
C LYS A 18 6.09 -9.56 0.53
N SER A 19 6.06 -8.23 0.33
CA SER A 19 4.97 -7.55 -0.38
C SER A 19 4.79 -8.09 -1.80
N ARG A 20 5.88 -8.30 -2.54
CA ARG A 20 5.87 -8.89 -3.89
C ARG A 20 5.24 -10.28 -3.91
N LYS A 21 5.67 -11.18 -3.03
CA LYS A 21 5.12 -12.54 -2.92
C LYS A 21 3.62 -12.56 -2.61
N ILE A 22 3.15 -11.63 -1.78
CA ILE A 22 1.71 -11.51 -1.46
C ILE A 22 0.94 -11.05 -2.70
N ILE A 23 1.45 -10.07 -3.43
CA ILE A 23 0.81 -9.57 -4.67
C ILE A 23 0.76 -10.67 -5.74
N GLU A 24 1.82 -11.46 -5.90
CA GLU A 24 1.82 -12.63 -6.80
C GLU A 24 0.75 -13.65 -6.41
N LYS A 25 0.57 -13.90 -5.11
CA LYS A 25 -0.50 -14.77 -4.60
C LYS A 25 -1.88 -14.19 -4.90
N ILE A 26 -2.09 -12.89 -4.68
CA ILE A 26 -3.35 -12.21 -5.00
C ILE A 26 -3.66 -12.34 -6.50
N ASN A 27 -2.69 -12.07 -7.37
CA ASN A 27 -2.86 -12.21 -8.81
C ASN A 27 -3.23 -13.64 -9.24
N LYS A 28 -2.71 -14.65 -8.55
CA LYS A 28 -2.97 -16.06 -8.86
C LYS A 28 -4.34 -16.55 -8.38
N TYR A 29 -4.79 -16.09 -7.22
CA TYR A 29 -5.93 -16.69 -6.52
C TYR A 29 -7.13 -15.75 -6.31
N SER A 30 -6.97 -14.44 -6.49
CA SER A 30 -8.05 -13.46 -6.32
C SER A 30 -8.73 -13.12 -7.64
N ALA A 31 -10.00 -12.70 -7.57
CA ALA A 31 -10.69 -12.12 -8.72
C ALA A 31 -10.00 -10.82 -9.16
N ALA A 32 -9.85 -10.64 -10.48
CA ALA A 32 -9.14 -9.52 -11.10
C ALA A 32 -10.01 -8.24 -11.22
N ASN A 33 -10.72 -7.85 -10.16
CA ASN A 33 -11.59 -6.67 -10.15
C ASN A 33 -10.78 -5.36 -10.17
N TYR A 34 -9.59 -5.37 -9.56
CA TYR A 34 -8.69 -4.22 -9.50
C TYR A 34 -7.24 -4.68 -9.69
N LYS A 35 -6.42 -3.81 -10.28
CA LYS A 35 -4.97 -4.02 -10.28
C LYS A 35 -4.44 -3.84 -8.86
N PRO A 36 -3.62 -4.76 -8.33
CA PRO A 36 -3.08 -4.62 -6.99
C PRO A 36 -2.31 -3.31 -6.81
N TYR A 37 -2.51 -2.68 -5.66
CA TYR A 37 -1.68 -1.56 -5.25
C TYR A 37 -0.29 -2.09 -4.83
N PRO A 38 0.81 -1.40 -5.15
CA PRO A 38 2.18 -1.87 -4.89
C PRO A 38 2.54 -1.95 -3.39
N PHE A 39 1.72 -1.39 -2.50
CA PHE A 39 1.95 -1.41 -1.05
C PHE A 39 0.97 -2.37 -0.37
N VAL A 40 1.50 -3.39 0.30
CA VAL A 40 0.71 -4.33 1.10
C VAL A 40 0.75 -3.88 2.56
N VAL A 41 -0.39 -3.64 3.19
CA VAL A 41 -0.43 -3.23 4.59
C VAL A 41 -0.38 -4.45 5.52
N LYS A 42 0.58 -4.48 6.45
CA LYS A 42 0.67 -5.48 7.54
C LYS A 42 0.22 -4.90 8.87
N LYS A 43 0.61 -3.65 9.16
CA LYS A 43 0.26 -2.91 10.38
C LYS A 43 -0.04 -1.47 10.00
N ALA A 44 -0.95 -0.83 10.72
CA ALA A 44 -1.19 0.59 10.63
C ALA A 44 -1.35 1.20 12.03
N GLU A 45 -0.83 2.40 12.25
CA GLU A 45 -0.89 3.10 13.53
C GLU A 45 -0.76 4.61 13.33
N GLY A 46 -1.72 5.38 13.86
CA GLY A 46 -1.77 6.80 13.60
C GLY A 46 -2.01 7.07 12.11
N PRO A 47 -1.21 7.93 11.45
CA PRO A 47 -1.27 8.14 10.01
C PRO A 47 -0.35 7.19 9.22
N TRP A 48 0.30 6.23 9.87
CA TRP A 48 1.37 5.43 9.27
C TRP A 48 0.92 4.01 8.90
N LEU A 49 1.33 3.58 7.71
CA LEU A 49 1.20 2.20 7.23
C LEU A 49 2.57 1.53 7.21
N TYR A 50 2.59 0.25 7.56
CA TYR A 50 3.78 -0.58 7.57
C TYR A 50 3.52 -1.83 6.71
N ASP A 51 4.43 -2.10 5.78
CA ASP A 51 4.38 -3.32 4.98
C ASP A 51 5.01 -4.53 5.71
N PRO A 52 4.88 -5.76 5.17
CA PRO A 52 5.51 -6.95 5.76
C PRO A 52 7.03 -6.94 5.85
N ASP A 53 7.68 -6.10 5.05
CA ASP A 53 9.13 -5.91 4.99
C ASP A 53 9.60 -4.82 5.97
N GLY A 54 8.68 -4.06 6.57
CA GLY A 54 8.95 -2.99 7.53
C GLY A 54 9.03 -1.60 6.91
N ASN A 55 8.77 -1.46 5.61
CA ASN A 55 8.71 -0.17 4.95
C ASN A 55 7.51 0.63 5.46
N LYS A 56 7.71 1.94 5.63
CA LYS A 56 6.74 2.85 6.21
C LYS A 56 6.25 3.85 5.18
N ALA A 57 4.93 4.03 5.09
CA ALA A 57 4.28 5.00 4.22
C ALA A 57 3.26 5.84 5.00
N LEU A 58 3.06 7.10 4.58
CA LEU A 58 2.04 7.98 5.14
C LEU A 58 0.71 7.75 4.41
N ASP A 59 -0.37 7.54 5.16
CA ASP A 59 -1.72 7.34 4.59
C ASP A 59 -2.41 8.68 4.31
N PHE A 60 -2.73 8.91 3.03
CA PHE A 60 -3.53 10.05 2.56
C PHE A 60 -4.93 9.63 2.09
N LEU A 61 -5.26 8.34 2.11
CA LEU A 61 -6.56 7.81 1.69
C LEU A 61 -7.51 7.65 2.90
N SER A 62 -6.98 7.22 4.04
CA SER A 62 -7.73 7.05 5.30
C SER A 62 -9.00 6.19 5.13
N ALA A 63 -8.87 5.05 4.45
CA ALA A 63 -9.96 4.16 4.07
C ALA A 63 -11.15 4.91 3.42
N TYR A 64 -10.88 5.76 2.42
CA TYR A 64 -11.88 6.63 1.79
C TYR A 64 -12.57 7.55 2.81
N SER A 65 -11.78 8.16 3.71
CA SER A 65 -12.25 9.01 4.82
C SER A 65 -13.12 8.33 5.89
N ALA A 66 -13.28 7.01 5.84
CA ALA A 66 -14.10 6.26 6.81
C ALA A 66 -13.51 6.25 8.23
N ILE A 67 -12.20 6.47 8.36
CA ILE A 67 -11.50 6.52 9.64
C ILE A 67 -10.73 7.83 9.78
N ILE A 68 -10.56 8.28 11.03
CA ILE A 68 -9.75 9.46 11.38
C ILE A 68 -8.30 9.06 11.63
N SER A 69 -8.06 7.85 12.14
CA SER A 69 -6.73 7.35 12.45
C SER A 69 -6.71 5.83 12.57
N HIS A 70 -5.59 5.21 12.21
CA HIS A 70 -5.40 3.77 12.41
C HIS A 70 -5.08 3.46 13.86
N ASN A 71 -5.69 2.41 14.42
CA ASN A 71 -5.43 1.90 15.78
C ASN A 71 -5.56 2.97 16.88
N HIS A 72 -6.64 3.76 16.83
CA HIS A 72 -6.88 4.82 17.80
C HIS A 72 -7.34 4.22 19.14
N PRO A 73 -6.75 4.56 20.30
CA PRO A 73 -6.91 3.82 21.56
C PRO A 73 -8.32 3.80 22.17
N LYS A 74 -9.26 4.59 21.61
CA LYS A 74 -10.66 4.67 22.06
C LYS A 74 -11.65 3.88 21.19
N VAL A 75 -11.19 3.25 20.11
CA VAL A 75 -12.00 2.48 19.14
C VAL A 75 -11.31 1.18 18.78
#